data_AF-A0AAV9E4J3-F1
#
_entry.id   AF-A0AAV9E4J3-F1
#
_cell.length_a   1.000
_cell.length_b   1.000
_cell.length_c   1.000
_cell.angle_alpha   90.00
_cell.angle_beta   90.00
_cell.angle_gamma   90.00
#
_symmetry.space_group_name_H-M   'P 1'
#
loop_
_entity.id
_entity.type
_entity.pdbx_description
1 polymer ?
#
loop_
_entity_poly.entity_id
_entity_poly.type
_entity_poly.pdbx_seq_one_letter_code
_entity_poly.pdbx_strand_id
1 'polypeptide(L)' 'MFPWLASGHLIPFLELSNALAKKGHTISYITTPRNLTRLPPNLSPLINLIGLPLPPIQHLPSDADLTIDLPSQHLRP' A
#
# COMPACT_ATOMS: atom_id res chain seq x y z
N MET A 1 5.94 -2.29 8.80
CA MET A 1 4.66 -1.58 8.60
C MET A 1 3.75 -2.41 7.74
N PHE A 2 2.52 -2.63 8.20
CA PHE A 2 1.47 -3.28 7.42
C PHE A 2 0.20 -2.44 7.53
N PRO A 3 0.07 -1.37 6.72
CA PRO A 3 -1.07 -0.47 6.78
C PRO A 3 -2.34 -1.10 6.21
N TRP A 4 -3.48 -0.52 6.58
CA TRP A 4 -4.74 -0.80 5.90
C TRP A 4 -4.65 -0.42 4.41
N LEU A 5 -5.23 -1.24 3.52
CA LEU A 5 -5.16 -1.06 2.07
C LEU A 5 -6.19 -0.03 1.59
N ALA A 6 -6.01 1.22 2.01
CA ALA A 6 -6.73 2.38 1.50
C ALA A 6 -5.76 3.54 1.27
N SER A 7 -6.06 4.39 0.29
CA SER A 7 -5.19 5.50 -0.11
C SER A 7 -4.82 6.41 1.07
N GLY A 8 -5.77 6.67 1.98
CA GLY A 8 -5.56 7.48 3.18
C GLY A 8 -4.66 6.85 4.24
N HIS A 9 -4.32 5.56 4.13
CA HIS A 9 -3.45 4.85 5.08
C HIS A 9 -2.07 4.57 4.49
N LEU A 10 -1.97 4.33 3.18
CA LEU A 10 -0.69 3.98 2.55
C LEU A 10 0.35 5.10 2.73
N ILE A 11 0.02 6.33 2.34
CA ILE A 11 0.98 7.44 2.35
C ILE A 11 1.39 7.84 3.78
N PRO A 12 0.48 8.04 4.75
CA PRO A 12 0.89 8.41 6.10
C PRO A 12 1.77 7.35 6.78
N PHE A 13 1.51 6.06 6.55
CA PHE A 13 2.37 5.00 7.08
C PHE A 13 3.73 4.94 6.38
N LEU A 14 3.82 5.34 5.12
CA LEU A 14 5.09 5.44 4.41
C LEU A 14 5.92 6.62 4.94
N GLU A 15 5.29 7.75 5.21
CA GLU A 15 5.93 8.90 5.86
C GLU A 15 6.44 8.54 7.26
N LEU A 16 5.63 7.83 8.06
CA LEU A 16 6.05 7.28 9.34
C LEU A 16 7.23 6.32 9.19
N SER A 17 7.21 5.45 8.17
CA SER A 17 8.31 4.53 7.88
C SER A 17 9.60 5.28 7.59
N ASN A 18 9.54 6.36 6.81
CA ASN A 18 10.68 7.23 6.54
C ASN A 18 11.18 7.93 7.81
N ALA A 19 10.28 8.42 8.67
CA ALA A 19 10.65 9.05 9.94
C ALA A 19 11.40 8.06 10.86
N LEU A 20 10.94 6.80 10.94
CA LEU A 20 11.61 5.76 11.71
C LEU A 20 12.93 5.31 11.07
N ALA A 21 12.99 5.20 9.74
CA ALA A 21 14.21 4.89 9.02
C ALA A 21 15.30 5.96 9.24
N LYS A 22 14.92 7.24 9.30
CA LYS A 22 15.85 8.35 9.68
C LYS A 22 16.41 8.22 11.10
N LYS A 23 15.76 7.42 11.97
CA LYS A 23 16.26 7.08 13.31
C LYS A 23 17.09 5.79 13.33
N GLY A 24 17.37 5.18 12.17
CA GLY A 24 18.19 3.98 12.04
C GLY A 24 17.41 2.67 12.06
N HIS A 25 16.07 2.70 12.07
CA HIS A 25 15.27 1.48 12.04
C HIS A 25 15.15 0.91 10.63
N THR A 26 15.36 -0.41 10.49
CA THR A 26 15.01 -1.12 9.26
C THR A 26 13.52 -1.44 9.25
N ILE A 27 12.83 -1.06 8.19
CA ILE A 27 11.38 -1.18 8.06
C ILE A 27 11.06 -2.10 6.88
N SER A 28 10.25 -3.12 7.11
CA SER A 28 9.55 -3.82 6.02
C SER A 28 8.20 -3.18 5.82
N TYR A 29 7.96 -2.54 4.68
CA TYR A 29 6.68 -1.94 4.33
C TYR A 29 5.92 -2.89 3.40
N ILE A 30 4.83 -3.46 3.91
CA ILE A 30 4.07 -4.52 3.24
C ILE A 30 2.81 -3.92 2.63
N THR A 31 2.59 -4.15 1.34
CA THR A 31 1.32 -3.82 0.64
C THR A 31 1.21 -4.70 -0.61
N THR A 32 0.18 -4.53 -1.42
CA THR A 32 0.00 -5.29 -2.67
C THR A 32 1.05 -4.90 -3.72
N PRO A 33 1.43 -5.80 -4.65
CA PRO A 33 2.35 -5.48 -5.75
C PRO A 33 1.93 -4.25 -6.57
N ARG A 34 0.62 -4.06 -6.80
CA ARG A 34 0.11 -2.88 -7.53
C ARG A 34 0.29 -1.59 -6.73
N ASN A 35 -0.01 -1.59 -5.44
CA ASN A 35 0.18 -0.40 -4.61
C ASN A 35 1.64 0.02 -4.48
N LEU A 36 2.61 -0.90 -4.60
CA LEU A 36 4.03 -0.54 -4.62
C LEU A 36 4.38 0.40 -5.79
N THR A 37 3.73 0.25 -6.94
CA THR A 37 3.98 1.12 -8.11
C THR A 37 3.39 2.52 -7.96
N ARG A 38 2.52 2.71 -6.96
CA ARG A 38 1.86 4.00 -6.63
C ARG A 38 2.61 4.78 -5.55
N LEU A 39 3.60 4.18 -4.90
CA LEU A 39 4.36 4.84 -3.84
C LEU A 39 5.32 5.88 -4.44
N PRO A 40 5.57 7.00 -3.73
CA PRO A 40 6.57 7.96 -4.16
C PRO A 40 7.96 7.31 -4.29
N PRO A 41 8.77 7.75 -5.27
CA PRO A 41 10.14 7.28 -5.43
C PRO A 41 11.06 7.80 -4.32
N ASN A 42 12.31 7.33 -4.29
CA ASN A 42 13.38 7.80 -3.40
C ASN A 42 13.11 7.58 -1.90
N LEU A 43 12.80 6.33 -1.53
CA LEU A 43 12.67 5.92 -0.14
C LEU A 43 14.05 5.73 0.51
N SER A 44 14.08 5.82 1.83
CA SER A 44 15.27 5.45 2.60
C SER A 44 15.72 4.02 2.25
N PRO A 45 17.03 3.74 2.14
CA PRO A 45 17.54 2.39 1.88
C PRO A 45 17.23 1.39 3.01
N LEU A 46 16.82 1.89 4.18
CA LEU A 46 16.37 1.06 5.30
C LEU A 46 14.90 0.62 5.17
N ILE A 47 14.19 1.04 4.13
CA ILE A 47 12.81 0.62 3.85
C ILE A 47 12.82 -0.44 2.76
N ASN A 48 12.49 -1.67 3.17
CA ASN A 48 12.27 -2.79 2.27
C ASN A 48 10.79 -2.83 1.87
N LEU A 49 10.50 -2.66 0.60
CA LEU A 49 9.16 -2.80 0.05
C LEU A 49 8.85 -4.27 -0.19
N ILE A 50 7.73 -4.77 0.37
CA ILE A 50 7.30 -6.15 0.24
C ILE A 50 5.92 -6.18 -0.40
N GLY A 51 5.84 -6.82 -1.58
CA GLY A 51 4.60 -7.06 -2.30
C GLY A 51 3.92 -8.35 -1.81
N LEU A 52 2.73 -8.23 -1.24
CA LEU A 52 1.91 -9.36 -0.81
C LEU A 52 0.69 -9.47 -1.75
N PRO A 53 0.65 -10.46 -2.66
CA PRO A 53 -0.51 -10.69 -3.52
C PRO A 53 -1.74 -11.00 -2.68
N LEU A 54 -2.87 -10.35 -3.00
CA LEU A 54 -4.14 -10.68 -2.38
C LEU A 54 -4.75 -11.93 -3.04
N PRO A 55 -5.44 -12.77 -2.27
CA PRO A 55 -6.19 -13.88 -2.86
C PRO A 55 -7.32 -13.33 -3.74
N PRO A 56 -7.67 -14.00 -4.84
CA PRO A 56 -8.83 -13.64 -5.64
C PRO A 56 -10.11 -13.81 -4.81
N ILE A 57 -11.03 -12.86 -4.92
CA ILE A 57 -12.32 -12.88 -4.23
C ILE A 57 -13.43 -12.88 -5.28
N GLN A 58 -14.41 -13.78 -5.13
CA GLN A 58 -15.57 -13.83 -6.02
C GLN A 58 -16.29 -12.47 -6.01
N HIS A 59 -16.64 -11.96 -7.20
CA HIS A 59 -17.28 -10.66 -7.42
C HIS A 59 -16.41 -9.41 -7.17
N LEU A 60 -15.12 -9.56 -6.86
CA LEU A 60 -14.17 -8.44 -6.81
C LEU A 60 -13.32 -8.43 -8.10
N PRO A 61 -13.12 -7.27 -8.75
CA PRO A 61 -12.17 -7.17 -9.85
C PRO A 61 -10.77 -7.61 -9.41
N SER A 62 -10.06 -8.34 -10.28
CA SER A 62 -8.72 -8.87 -9.97
C SER A 62 -7.65 -7.80 -9.74
N ASP A 63 -7.94 -6.56 -10.13
CA ASP A 63 -7.07 -5.41 -9.99
C ASP A 63 -7.52 -4.42 -8.91
N ALA A 64 -8.54 -4.78 -8.12
CA ALA A 64 -9.10 -3.95 -7.06
C ALA A 64 -8.34 -4.06 -5.73
N ASP A 65 -7.09 -3.57 -5.70
CA ASP A 65 -6.24 -3.55 -4.51
C ASP A 65 -6.52 -2.34 -3.58
N LEU A 66 -7.23 -1.32 -4.09
CA LEU A 66 -7.72 -0.17 -3.33
C LEU A 66 -9.18 0.11 -3.67
N THR A 67 -9.88 0.83 -2.78
CA THR A 67 -11.28 1.25 -3.00
C THR A 67 -11.46 2.09 -4.27
N ILE A 68 -10.44 2.86 -4.68
CA ILE A 68 -10.48 3.67 -5.92
C ILE A 68 -10.49 2.81 -7.19
N ASP A 69 -10.03 1.56 -7.10
CA ASP A 69 -10.03 0.62 -8.22
C ASP A 69 -11.41 0.00 -8.46
N LEU A 70 -12.38 0.22 -7.55
CA LEU A 70 -13.74 -0.23 -7.73
C LEU A 70 -14.48 0.63 -8.77
N PRO A 71 -15.28 0.03 -9.66
CA PRO A 71 -16.16 0.77 -10.56
C PRO A 71 -17.05 1.76 -9.78
N SER A 72 -17.20 2.98 -10.28
CA SER A 72 -18.03 4.03 -9.65
C SER A 72 -19.49 3.63 -9.43
N GLN A 73 -19.97 2.68 -10.25
CA GLN A 73 -21.30 2.07 -10.15
C GLN A 73 -21.49 1.27 -8.85
N HIS A 74 -20.41 0.80 -8.25
CA HIS A 74 -20.41 0.05 -6.98
C HIS A 74 -20.14 0.94 -5.76
N LEU A 75 -19.93 2.26 -5.97
CA LEU A 75 -19.63 3.23 -4.91
C LEU A 75 -20.85 4.06 -4.47
N ARG A 76 -22.06 3.73 -4.95
CA ARG A 76 -23.31 4.38 -4.51
C ARG A 76 -24.37 3.35 -4.12
N PRO A 77 -25.08 3.54 -3.01
CA PRO A 77 -26.35 2.84 -2.76
C PRO A 77 -27.43 3.28 -3.76
#